data_AF-A0A9X6Y7Q5-F1
#
_entry.id   AF-A0A9X6Y7Q5-F1
#
_cell.length_a   1.000
_cell.length_b   1.000
_cell.length_c   1.000
_cell.angle_alpha   90.00
_cell.angle_beta   90.00
_cell.angle_gamma   90.00
#
_symmetry.space_group_name_H-M   'P 1'
#
loop_
_entity.id
_entity.type
_entity.pdbx_description
1 polymer ?
#
loop_
_entity_poly.entity_id
_entity_poly.type
_entity_poly.pdbx_seq_one_letter_code
_entity_poly.pdbx_strand_id
1 'polypeptide(L)'
;MLMKWKFERFALDKQCIERALTMWKEWMSKKKTYTNDLAAEGTMYVVNHMKLRDYQVSLIFDFFNEYLNLLNYGEEHAESFYKTIMRM
;
A
#
# COMPACT_ATOMS: atom_id res chain seq x y z
N MET A 1 7.10 12.43 9.13
CA MET A 1 5.95 13.30 8.77
C MET A 1 5.90 13.34 7.25
N LEU A 2 4.93 12.66 6.61
CA LEU A 2 4.76 12.74 5.15
C LEU A 2 4.38 14.17 4.77
N MET A 3 5.05 14.75 3.78
CA MET A 3 4.67 16.07 3.26
C MET A 3 3.23 16.04 2.76
N LYS A 4 2.48 17.12 3.01
CA LYS A 4 1.08 17.31 2.57
C LYS A 4 0.85 16.92 1.10
N TRP A 5 1.80 17.23 0.23
CA TRP A 5 1.78 16.88 -1.20
C TRP A 5 1.74 15.37 -1.49
N LYS A 6 2.39 14.53 -0.66
CA LYS A 6 2.32 13.06 -0.80
C LYS A 6 0.93 12.53 -0.45
N PHE A 7 0.30 13.09 0.58
CA PHE A 7 -1.08 12.74 0.91
C PHE A 7 -2.07 13.18 -0.16
N GLU A 8 -1.88 14.38 -0.73
CA GLU A 8 -2.67 14.84 -1.88
C GLU A 8 -2.51 13.90 -3.08
N ARG A 9 -1.28 13.45 -3.36
CA ARG A 9 -1.00 12.46 -4.41
C ARG A 9 -1.75 11.14 -4.18
N PHE A 10 -1.76 10.61 -2.96
CA PHE A 10 -2.54 9.41 -2.62
C PHE A 10 -4.04 9.63 -2.74
N ALA A 11 -4.53 10.81 -2.35
CA ALA A 11 -5.94 11.15 -2.42
C ALA A 11 -6.48 11.27 -3.86
N LEU A 12 -5.62 11.45 -4.87
CA LEU A 12 -6.02 11.51 -6.28
C LEU A 12 -6.57 10.18 -6.81
N ASP A 13 -6.16 9.04 -6.25
CA ASP A 13 -6.54 7.72 -6.76
C ASP A 13 -6.76 6.70 -5.62
N LYS A 14 -7.61 7.10 -4.66
CA LYS A 14 -7.92 6.29 -3.46
C LYS A 14 -8.45 4.90 -3.79
N GLN A 15 -9.28 4.78 -4.82
CA GLN A 15 -9.83 3.49 -5.25
C GLN A 15 -8.74 2.55 -5.76
N CYS A 16 -7.72 3.08 -6.45
CA CYS A 16 -6.57 2.29 -6.87
C CYS A 16 -5.79 1.77 -5.65
N ILE A 17 -5.57 2.63 -4.64
CA ILE A 17 -4.88 2.27 -3.39
C ILE A 17 -5.67 1.22 -2.60
N GLU A 18 -6.98 1.41 -2.45
CA GLU A 18 -7.86 0.48 -1.72
C GLU A 18 -7.85 -0.92 -2.38
N ARG A 19 -7.99 -0.97 -3.71
CA ARG A 19 -7.91 -2.22 -4.48
C ARG A 19 -6.54 -2.89 -4.34
N ALA A 20 -5.48 -2.11 -4.44
CA ALA A 20 -4.11 -2.58 -4.29
C ALA A 20 -3.87 -3.18 -2.90
N LEU A 21 -4.28 -2.47 -1.84
CA LEU A 21 -4.14 -2.94 -0.46
C LEU A 21 -4.98 -4.19 -0.19
N THR A 22 -6.21 -4.23 -0.71
CA THR A 22 -7.09 -5.40 -0.57
C THR A 22 -6.46 -6.64 -1.21
N MET A 23 -6.00 -6.51 -2.45
CA MET A 23 -5.33 -7.61 -3.16
C MET A 23 -4.03 -8.04 -2.46
N TRP A 24 -3.26 -7.09 -1.94
CA TRP A 24 -2.05 -7.40 -1.17
C TRP A 24 -2.38 -8.19 0.11
N LYS A 25 -3.39 -7.75 0.88
CA LYS A 25 -3.83 -8.44 2.10
C LYS A 25 -4.36 -9.85 1.79
N GLU A 26 -5.11 -10.02 0.72
CA GLU A 26 -5.58 -11.33 0.24
C GLU A 26 -4.45 -12.26 -0.21
N TRP A 27 -3.38 -11.71 -0.79
CA TRP A 27 -2.21 -12.50 -1.16
C TRP A 27 -1.40 -12.87 0.07
N MET A 28 -1.22 -11.94 1.00
CA MET A 28 -0.50 -12.15 2.26
C MET A 28 -1.20 -13.14 3.18
N SER A 29 -2.54 -13.16 3.22
CA SER A 29 -3.31 -14.12 4.03
C SER A 29 -3.08 -15.58 3.63
N LYS A 30 -2.59 -15.83 2.40
CA LYS A 30 -2.20 -17.16 1.91
C LYS A 30 -0.80 -17.57 2.36
N LYS A 31 -0.03 -16.65 2.98
CA LYS A 31 1.32 -16.91 3.48
C LYS A 31 1.26 -17.33 4.95
N LYS A 32 2.10 -18.31 5.32
CA LYS A 32 2.12 -18.85 6.69
C LYS A 32 2.72 -17.87 7.71
N THR A 33 3.65 -17.04 7.27
CA THR A 33 4.38 -16.09 8.12
C THR A 33 4.55 -14.77 7.39
N TYR A 34 4.63 -13.69 8.16
CA TYR A 34 5.00 -12.39 7.65
C TYR A 34 6.54 -12.25 7.62
N THR A 35 7.08 -11.81 6.48
CA THR A 35 8.47 -11.34 6.37
C THR A 35 8.51 -10.12 5.45
N ASN A 36 9.53 -9.28 5.60
CA ASN A 36 9.70 -8.11 4.73
C ASN A 36 9.87 -8.49 3.26
N ASP A 37 10.55 -9.60 2.98
CA ASP A 37 10.71 -10.13 1.62
C ASP A 37 9.36 -10.54 1.03
N LEU A 38 8.52 -11.26 1.78
CA LEU A 38 7.17 -11.61 1.34
C LEU A 38 6.29 -10.37 1.15
N ALA A 39 6.42 -9.38 2.03
CA ALA A 39 5.69 -8.12 1.90
C ALA A 39 6.04 -7.39 0.58
N ALA A 40 7.33 -7.35 0.24
CA ALA A 40 7.82 -6.78 -1.02
C ALA A 40 7.38 -7.60 -2.24
N GLU A 41 7.46 -8.94 -2.17
CA GLU A 41 6.90 -9.82 -3.21
C GLU A 41 5.40 -9.59 -3.41
N GLY A 42 4.66 -9.38 -2.32
CA GLY A 42 3.23 -9.04 -2.37
C GLY A 42 2.97 -7.74 -3.13
N THR A 43 3.83 -6.71 -2.95
CA THR A 43 3.73 -5.46 -3.71
C THR A 43 3.96 -5.72 -5.21
N MET A 44 4.96 -6.53 -5.56
CA MET A 44 5.22 -6.92 -6.94
C MET A 44 4.05 -7.73 -7.54
N TYR A 45 3.45 -8.62 -6.74
CA TYR A 45 2.26 -9.36 -7.13
C TYR A 45 1.12 -8.40 -7.51
N VAL A 46 0.83 -7.40 -6.68
CA VAL A 46 -0.21 -6.39 -6.96
C VAL A 46 0.08 -5.65 -8.26
N VAL A 47 1.30 -5.13 -8.44
CA VAL A 47 1.68 -4.37 -9.63
C VAL A 47 1.55 -5.21 -10.90
N ASN A 48 1.90 -6.50 -10.85
CA ASN A 48 1.83 -7.40 -11.99
C ASN A 48 0.39 -7.86 -12.33
N HIS A 49 -0.53 -7.86 -11.36
CA HIS A 49 -1.89 -8.39 -11.55
C HIS A 49 -2.97 -7.32 -11.67
N MET A 50 -2.67 -6.08 -11.30
CA MET A 50 -3.57 -4.94 -11.55
C MET A 50 -3.30 -4.32 -12.92
N LYS A 51 -4.37 -3.93 -13.62
CA LYS A 51 -4.27 -3.08 -14.81
C LYS A 51 -4.04 -1.64 -14.36
N LEU A 52 -2.77 -1.24 -14.28
CA LEU A 52 -2.34 0.08 -13.82
C LEU A 52 -1.85 0.94 -14.98
N ARG A 53 -2.10 2.24 -14.89
CA ARG A 53 -1.40 3.25 -15.69
C ARG A 53 -0.02 3.54 -15.09
N ASP A 54 0.92 4.04 -15.89
CA ASP A 54 2.29 4.31 -15.44
C ASP A 54 2.36 5.13 -14.14
N TYR A 55 1.53 6.17 -14.03
CA TYR A 55 1.49 7.00 -12.83
C TYR A 55 0.91 6.25 -11.60
N GLN A 56 0.00 5.28 -11.82
CA GLN A 56 -0.59 4.44 -10.76
C GLN A 56 0.40 3.40 -10.26
N VAL A 57 1.29 2.90 -11.12
CA VAL A 57 2.41 2.04 -10.71
C VAL A 57 3.30 2.78 -9.72
N SER A 58 3.73 4.00 -10.07
CA SER A 58 4.52 4.84 -9.15
C SER A 58 3.76 5.18 -7.87
N LEU A 59 2.45 5.46 -7.96
CA LEU A 59 1.60 5.71 -6.80
C LEU A 59 1.57 4.52 -5.82
N ILE A 60 1.40 3.31 -6.36
CA ILE A 60 1.33 2.06 -5.58
C ILE A 60 2.67 1.78 -4.91
N PHE A 61 3.78 1.96 -5.62
CA PHE A 61 5.11 1.80 -5.02
C PHE A 61 5.34 2.79 -3.87
N ASP A 62 5.04 4.07 -4.07
CA ASP A 62 5.16 5.07 -3.01
C ASP A 62 4.26 4.74 -1.80
N PHE A 63 3.04 4.27 -2.06
CA PHE A 63 2.10 3.86 -1.02
C PHE A 63 2.62 2.67 -0.23
N PHE A 64 3.02 1.58 -0.88
CA PHE A 64 3.50 0.37 -0.19
C PHE A 64 4.83 0.60 0.51
N ASN A 65 5.73 1.41 -0.04
CA ASN A 65 6.99 1.74 0.63
C ASN A 65 6.72 2.38 2.00
N GLU A 66 5.78 3.31 2.07
CA GLU A 66 5.40 3.95 3.33
C GLU A 66 4.57 3.03 4.22
N TYR A 67 3.57 2.34 3.67
CA TYR A 67 2.69 1.44 4.39
C TYR A 67 3.47 0.30 5.07
N LEU A 68 4.39 -0.34 4.36
CA LEU A 68 5.21 -1.43 4.88
C LEU A 68 6.23 -0.92 5.91
N ASN A 69 6.81 0.26 5.69
CA ASN A 69 7.68 0.88 6.68
C ASN A 69 6.92 1.12 7.98
N LEU A 70 5.70 1.65 7.92
CA LEU A 70 4.86 1.85 9.11
C LEU A 70 4.41 0.54 9.74
N LEU A 71 4.14 -0.48 8.93
CA LEU A 71 3.77 -1.82 9.41
C LEU A 71 4.87 -2.45 10.27
N ASN A 72 6.15 -2.19 9.96
CA ASN A 72 7.29 -2.62 10.78
C ASN A 72 7.34 -1.94 12.16
N TYR A 73 6.72 -0.78 12.33
CA TYR A 73 6.56 -0.13 13.64
C TYR A 73 5.28 -0.56 14.36
N GLY A 74 4.32 -1.15 13.65
CA GLY A 74 3.08 -1.68 14.21
C GLY A 74 1.89 -1.54 13.25
N GLU A 75 0.96 -2.48 13.31
CA GLU A 75 -0.25 -2.48 12.47
C GLU A 75 -1.08 -1.20 12.64
N GLU A 76 -1.14 -0.64 13.85
CA GLU A 76 -1.88 0.59 14.14
C GLU A 76 -1.34 1.81 13.37
N HIS A 77 -0.03 1.88 13.14
CA HIS A 77 0.59 2.97 12.40
C HIS A 77 0.25 2.88 10.91
N ALA A 78 0.34 1.68 10.34
CA ALA A 78 -0.01 1.42 8.94
C ALA A 78 -1.51 1.67 8.68
N GLU A 79 -2.37 1.24 9.60
CA GLU A 79 -3.83 1.43 9.51
C GLU A 79 -4.22 2.90 9.66
N SER A 80 -3.61 3.64 10.60
CA SER A 80 -3.81 5.08 10.76
C SER A 80 -3.43 5.87 9.50
N PHE A 81 -2.31 5.51 8.88
CA PHE A 81 -1.88 6.09 7.61
C PHE A 81 -2.88 5.82 6.48
N TYR A 82 -3.32 4.57 6.33
CA TYR A 82 -4.31 4.20 5.33
C TYR A 82 -5.62 4.97 5.52
N LYS A 83 -6.17 5.00 6.73
CA LYS A 83 -7.38 5.75 7.08
C LYS A 83 -7.25 7.24 6.78
N THR A 84 -6.08 7.83 7.07
CA THR A 84 -5.78 9.23 6.74
C THR A 84 -5.88 9.51 5.24
N ILE A 85 -5.34 8.63 4.39
CA ILE A 85 -5.48 8.73 2.93
C ILE A 85 -6.96 8.62 2.53
N MET A 86 -7.67 7.64 3.09
CA MET A 86 -9.07 7.40 2.77
C MET A 86 -9.99 8.54 3.26
N ARG A 87 -9.55 9.32 4.27
CA ARG A 87 -10.37 10.26 5.04
C ARG A 87 -11.50 9.53 5.80
N MET A 88 -11.14 8.43 6.44
CA MET A 88 -11.96 7.63 7.37
C MET A 88 -11.48 7.85 8.79
#